data_AF-A0A072UYH8-F1
#
_entry.id   AF-A0A072UYH8-F1
#
_cell.length_a   1.000
_cell.length_b   1.000
_cell.length_c   1.000
_cell.angle_alpha   90.00
_cell.angle_beta   90.00
_cell.angle_gamma   90.00
#
_symmetry.space_group_name_H-M   'P 1'
#
loop_
_entity.id
_entity.type
_entity.pdbx_description
1 polymer ?
#
loop_
_entity_poly.entity_id
_entity_poly.type
_entity_poly.pdbx_seq_one_letter_code
_entity_poly.pdbx_strand_id
1 'polypeptide(L)'
;MRIMEKSILGLRSAEEQELHSLERDIEQCSKELLKKKKQASGIKRRNQNYKKMKNKIEECAEDLAADKARVGLLEEFNKKNEHGLKKNKKELCKVMDGNNDIDCGGRKEEELETLSQKIVEITEEIKTKKKELGDAKISVSDNVKELVSLRSKLIKVMSKRRTDKCDQMKDFESSKKQYEGRVTEFKSKEEEFKDDQPSPTIDGRSLQLLPIEQIDELESRGNDILANLLASSSSDPSKYVLDIIQNPIIPLCKGDNAAIIDDFHIDLLEQLMRISPHVKPHVQEDAMNLALKILSRFWVFCYFCQFMGWFHLLMKMKF
;
A
#
# COMPACT_ATOMS: atom_id res chain seq x y z
N MET A 1 68.74 -12.69 -28.69
CA MET A 1 68.49 -11.31 -28.18
C MET A 1 67.23 -10.70 -28.80
N ARG A 2 67.15 -10.47 -30.12
CA ARG A 2 65.98 -9.84 -30.79
C ARG A 2 64.60 -10.49 -30.58
N ILE A 3 64.54 -11.81 -30.38
CA ILE A 3 63.27 -12.51 -30.17
C ILE A 3 62.70 -12.21 -28.77
N MET A 4 63.56 -12.18 -27.74
CA MET A 4 63.14 -11.85 -26.38
C MET A 4 62.62 -10.42 -26.25
N GLU A 5 63.27 -9.45 -26.90
CA GLU A 5 62.82 -8.05 -26.88
C GLU A 5 61.44 -7.86 -27.51
N LYS A 6 61.13 -8.57 -28.61
CA LYS A 6 59.80 -8.56 -29.22
C LYS A 6 58.73 -9.16 -28.30
N SER A 7 59.03 -10.27 -27.62
CA SER A 7 58.09 -10.88 -26.67
C SER A 7 57.81 -9.97 -25.48
N ILE A 8 58.82 -9.28 -24.95
CA ILE A 8 58.65 -8.33 -23.83
C ILE A 8 57.81 -7.12 -24.24
N LEU A 9 58.01 -6.58 -25.45
CA LEU A 9 57.21 -5.48 -25.97
C LEU A 9 55.75 -5.88 -26.23
N GLY A 10 55.52 -7.10 -26.73
CA GLY A 10 54.16 -7.64 -26.93
C GLY A 10 53.40 -7.81 -25.61
N LEU A 11 54.07 -8.32 -24.58
CA LEU A 11 53.49 -8.46 -23.24
C LEU A 11 53.10 -7.10 -22.63
N ARG A 12 53.99 -6.09 -22.66
CA ARG A 12 53.65 -4.75 -22.15
C ARG A 12 52.47 -4.13 -22.89
N SER A 13 52.39 -4.30 -24.21
CA SER A 13 51.27 -3.77 -24.98
C SER A 13 49.95 -4.45 -24.63
N ALA A 14 49.95 -5.73 -24.27
CA ALA A 14 48.75 -6.43 -23.82
C ALA A 14 48.34 -5.97 -22.42
N GLU A 15 49.29 -5.85 -21.50
CA GLU A 15 49.06 -5.34 -20.13
C GLU A 15 48.50 -3.90 -20.14
N GLU A 16 49.01 -3.01 -21.00
CA GLU A 16 48.48 -1.64 -21.15
C GLU A 16 47.04 -1.62 -21.68
N GLN A 17 46.68 -2.54 -22.58
CA GLN A 17 45.30 -2.65 -23.08
C GLN A 17 44.35 -3.20 -22.02
N GLU A 18 44.77 -4.19 -21.24
CA GLU A 18 44.00 -4.71 -20.11
C GLU A 18 43.77 -3.64 -19.05
N LEU A 19 44.82 -2.86 -18.71
CA LEU A 19 44.73 -1.77 -17.76
C LEU A 19 43.72 -0.71 -18.21
N HIS A 20 43.79 -0.27 -19.48
CA HIS A 20 42.84 0.69 -20.02
C HIS A 20 41.41 0.13 -20.10
N SER A 21 41.25 -1.19 -20.29
CA SER A 21 39.93 -1.81 -20.20
C SER A 21 39.39 -1.76 -18.77
N LEU A 22 40.21 -2.13 -17.79
CA LEU A 22 39.85 -2.12 -16.38
C LEU A 22 39.50 -0.71 -15.88
N GLU A 23 40.23 0.32 -16.31
CA GLU A 23 39.92 1.71 -15.99
C GLU A 23 38.52 2.12 -16.48
N ARG A 24 38.14 1.71 -17.70
CA ARG A 24 36.79 1.99 -18.22
C ARG A 24 35.70 1.28 -17.42
N ASP A 25 35.95 0.05 -17.00
CA ASP A 25 34.99 -0.72 -16.20
C ASP A 25 34.82 -0.12 -14.79
N ILE A 26 35.91 0.32 -14.15
CA ILE A 26 35.88 1.02 -12.85
C ILE A 26 35.08 2.33 -12.95
N GLU A 27 35.34 3.12 -13.99
CA GLU A 27 34.63 4.38 -14.25
C GLU A 27 33.13 4.12 -14.46
N GLN A 28 32.77 3.06 -15.18
CA GLN A 28 31.39 2.67 -15.42
C GLN A 28 30.70 2.18 -14.13
N CYS A 29 31.34 1.29 -13.37
CA CYS A 29 30.84 0.84 -12.06
C CYS A 29 30.61 2.01 -11.10
N SER A 30 31.52 2.98 -11.09
CA SER A 30 31.40 4.19 -10.24
C SER A 30 30.15 5.01 -10.60
N LYS A 31 29.85 5.17 -11.90
CA LYS A 31 28.64 5.85 -12.37
C LYS A 31 27.37 5.10 -11.98
N GLU A 32 27.37 3.77 -12.06
CA GLU A 32 26.23 2.95 -11.66
C GLU A 32 25.99 3.00 -10.15
N LEU A 33 27.04 2.90 -9.35
CA LEU A 33 26.98 3.02 -7.90
C LEU A 33 26.35 4.36 -7.49
N LEU A 34 26.74 5.46 -8.13
CA LEU A 34 26.17 6.78 -7.87
C LEU A 34 24.67 6.85 -8.21
N LYS A 35 24.24 6.22 -9.31
CA LYS A 35 22.82 6.12 -9.68
C LYS A 35 22.04 5.33 -8.64
N LYS A 36 22.56 4.17 -8.22
CA LYS A 36 21.94 3.32 -7.17
C LYS A 36 21.85 4.05 -5.83
N LYS A 37 22.88 4.81 -5.45
CA LYS A 37 22.86 5.66 -4.25
C LYS A 37 21.74 6.71 -4.28
N LYS A 38 21.53 7.35 -5.44
CA LYS A 38 20.41 8.30 -5.64
C LYS A 38 19.04 7.59 -5.59
N GLN A 39 18.95 6.37 -6.11
CA GLN A 39 17.71 5.58 -6.03
C GLN A 39 17.38 5.17 -4.59
N ALA A 40 18.38 4.72 -3.83
CA ALA A 40 18.24 4.32 -2.43
C ALA A 40 17.79 5.50 -1.55
N SER A 41 18.35 6.70 -1.76
CA SER A 41 17.90 7.90 -1.03
C SER A 41 16.44 8.26 -1.36
N GLY A 42 16.02 8.07 -2.61
CA GLY A 42 14.63 8.22 -3.03
C GLY A 42 13.67 7.20 -2.40
N ILE A 43 14.10 5.95 -2.23
CA ILE A 43 13.34 4.90 -1.52
C ILE A 43 13.20 5.28 -0.03
N LYS A 44 14.29 5.67 0.63
CA LYS A 44 14.29 6.08 2.05
C LYS A 44 13.27 7.18 2.32
N ARG A 45 13.24 8.21 1.47
CA ARG A 45 12.28 9.32 1.58
C ARG A 45 10.83 8.86 1.38
N ARG A 46 10.58 7.94 0.43
CA ARG A 46 9.25 7.37 0.23
C ARG A 46 8.79 6.57 1.45
N ASN A 47 9.64 5.72 2.01
CA ASN A 47 9.30 4.91 3.18
C ASN A 47 8.95 5.78 4.40
N GLN A 48 9.69 6.87 4.61
CA GLN A 48 9.34 7.85 5.66
C GLN A 48 7.97 8.49 5.44
N ASN A 49 7.63 8.83 4.20
CA ASN A 49 6.31 9.38 3.87
C ASN A 49 5.19 8.36 4.08
N TYR A 50 5.41 7.09 3.69
CA TYR A 50 4.46 6.02 3.94
C TYR A 50 4.21 5.81 5.43
N LYS A 51 5.27 5.80 6.26
CA LYS A 51 5.14 5.71 7.72
C LYS A 51 4.31 6.87 8.30
N LYS A 52 4.58 8.11 7.86
CA LYS A 52 3.79 9.28 8.28
C LYS A 52 2.33 9.17 7.87
N MET A 53 2.04 8.67 6.67
CA MET A 53 0.67 8.51 6.19
C MET A 53 -0.06 7.40 6.97
N LYS A 54 0.60 6.27 7.21
CA LYS A 54 0.05 5.15 7.98
C LYS A 54 -0.40 5.61 9.37
N ASN A 55 0.45 6.34 10.09
CA ASN A 55 0.11 6.84 11.42
C ASN A 55 -1.10 7.78 11.41
N LYS A 56 -1.22 8.65 10.39
CA LYS A 56 -2.39 9.53 10.24
C LYS A 56 -3.67 8.75 9.95
N ILE A 57 -3.58 7.67 9.18
CA ILE A 57 -4.74 6.81 8.89
C ILE A 57 -5.21 6.11 10.18
N GLU A 58 -4.27 5.65 11.01
CA GLU A 58 -4.55 5.01 12.29
C GLU A 58 -5.23 5.98 13.27
N GLU A 59 -4.71 7.21 13.40
CA GLU A 59 -5.33 8.28 14.18
C GLU A 59 -6.78 8.57 13.72
N CYS A 60 -7.01 8.73 12.41
CA CYS A 60 -8.37 8.95 11.90
C CYS A 60 -9.31 7.75 12.12
N ALA A 61 -8.78 6.52 12.20
CA ALA A 61 -9.59 5.33 12.45
C ALA A 61 -10.10 5.29 13.90
N GLU A 62 -9.29 5.75 14.86
CA GLU A 62 -9.68 5.89 16.27
C GLU A 62 -10.78 6.94 16.44
N ASP A 63 -10.62 8.12 15.81
CA ASP A 63 -11.64 9.17 15.83
C ASP A 63 -12.98 8.70 15.25
N LEU A 64 -12.93 7.98 14.13
CA LEU A 64 -14.13 7.41 13.50
C LEU A 64 -14.84 6.41 14.43
N ALA A 65 -14.08 5.59 15.16
CA ALA A 65 -14.65 4.65 16.13
C ALA A 65 -15.33 5.38 17.29
N ALA A 66 -14.72 6.45 17.80
CA ALA A 66 -15.31 7.29 18.85
C ALA A 66 -16.60 7.98 18.39
N ASP A 67 -16.61 8.56 17.18
CA ASP A 67 -17.80 9.19 16.62
C ASP A 67 -18.92 8.18 16.34
N LYS A 68 -18.57 6.98 15.86
CA LYS A 68 -19.54 5.89 15.68
C LYS A 68 -20.20 5.50 17.01
N ALA A 69 -19.44 5.43 18.09
CA ALA A 69 -19.98 5.15 19.44
C ALA A 69 -20.93 6.27 19.91
N ARG A 70 -20.57 7.54 19.67
CA ARG A 70 -21.43 8.70 19.99
C ARG A 70 -22.75 8.67 19.23
N VAL A 71 -22.73 8.33 17.94
CA VAL A 71 -23.95 8.19 17.13
C VAL A 71 -24.88 7.11 17.71
N GLY A 72 -24.32 5.97 18.14
CA GLY A 72 -25.10 4.90 18.80
C GLY A 72 -25.85 5.41 20.04
N LEU A 73 -25.19 6.20 20.90
CA LEU A 73 -25.84 6.78 22.08
C LEU A 73 -26.97 7.76 21.72
N LEU A 74 -26.80 8.57 20.66
CA LEU A 74 -27.84 9.49 20.19
C LEU A 74 -29.05 8.76 19.64
N GLU A 75 -28.84 7.63 18.93
CA GLU A 75 -29.94 6.80 18.45
C GLU A 75 -30.76 6.21 19.60
N GLU A 76 -30.11 5.73 20.67
CA GLU A 76 -30.80 5.24 21.87
C GLU A 76 -31.61 6.33 22.56
N PHE A 77 -31.05 7.53 22.70
CA PHE A 77 -31.75 8.69 23.27
C PHE A 77 -32.98 9.06 22.44
N ASN A 78 -32.86 9.08 21.11
CA ASN A 78 -33.98 9.36 20.21
C ASN A 78 -35.09 8.32 20.34
N LYS A 79 -34.76 7.03 20.41
CA LYS A 79 -35.74 5.95 20.64
C LYS A 79 -36.50 6.14 21.96
N LYS A 80 -35.79 6.53 23.03
CA LYS A 80 -36.40 6.81 24.33
C LYS A 80 -37.37 7.98 24.26
N ASN A 81 -36.98 9.08 23.62
CA ASN A 81 -37.83 10.25 23.46
C ASN A 81 -39.07 9.97 22.61
N GLU A 82 -38.93 9.21 21.52
CA GLU A 82 -40.05 8.80 20.68
C GLU A 82 -41.09 8.00 21.49
N HIS A 83 -40.63 7.08 22.34
CA HIS A 83 -41.51 6.33 23.22
C HIS A 83 -42.20 7.23 24.26
N GLY A 84 -41.47 8.20 24.83
CA GLY A 84 -42.03 9.21 25.74
C GLY A 84 -43.12 10.05 25.08
N LEU A 85 -42.87 10.56 23.87
CA LEU A 85 -43.85 11.29 23.06
C LEU A 85 -45.11 10.47 22.78
N LYS A 86 -44.95 9.20 22.38
CA LYS A 86 -46.08 8.28 22.16
C LYS A 86 -46.91 8.08 23.44
N LYS A 87 -46.26 7.98 24.60
CA LYS A 87 -46.95 7.86 25.90
C LYS A 87 -47.74 9.14 26.21
N ASN A 88 -47.08 10.29 26.16
CA ASN A 88 -47.71 11.58 26.47
C ASN A 88 -48.88 11.88 25.53
N LYS A 89 -48.76 11.53 24.24
CA LYS A 89 -49.85 11.65 23.26
C LYS A 89 -51.08 10.84 23.68
N LYS A 90 -50.90 9.60 24.14
CA LYS A 90 -52.01 8.75 24.62
C LYS A 90 -52.67 9.33 25.86
N GLU A 91 -51.89 9.87 26.80
CA GLU A 91 -52.42 10.52 28.00
C GLU A 91 -53.25 11.76 27.64
N LEU A 92 -52.77 12.58 26.71
CA LEU A 92 -53.49 13.76 26.22
C LEU A 92 -54.84 13.38 25.57
N CYS A 93 -54.87 12.33 24.73
CA CYS A 93 -56.13 11.82 24.16
C CYS A 93 -57.17 11.48 25.24
N LYS A 94 -56.75 10.79 26.32
CA LYS A 94 -57.65 10.45 27.44
C LYS A 94 -58.22 11.68 28.15
N VAL A 95 -57.41 12.73 28.31
CA VAL A 95 -57.85 14.00 28.92
C VAL A 95 -58.86 14.71 28.03
N MET A 96 -58.68 14.69 26.70
CA MET A 96 -59.65 15.28 25.77
C MET A 96 -60.98 14.53 25.79
N ASP A 97 -60.96 13.19 25.82
CA ASP A 97 -62.18 12.38 25.83
C ASP A 97 -63.00 12.51 27.13
N GLY A 98 -62.33 12.80 28.27
CA GLY A 98 -62.98 13.05 29.56
C GLY A 98 -63.56 14.45 29.77
N ASN A 99 -63.38 15.37 28.82
CA ASN A 99 -63.85 16.76 28.89
C ASN A 99 -65.19 17.00 28.14
N ASN A 100 -65.90 15.95 27.75
CA ASN A 100 -67.21 16.04 27.07
C ASN A 100 -68.42 16.13 28.03
N ASP A 101 -68.18 16.23 29.33
CA ASP A 101 -69.18 16.68 30.31
C ASP A 101 -68.54 17.78 31.15
N ILE A 102 -69.30 18.85 31.39
CA ILE A 102 -68.97 20.05 32.17
C ILE A 102 -68.50 21.24 31.32
N ASP A 103 -69.53 21.97 30.88
CA ASP A 103 -69.60 23.43 30.83
C ASP A 103 -68.62 24.13 31.81
N CYS A 104 -67.56 24.73 31.27
CA CYS A 104 -66.66 25.69 31.93
C CYS A 104 -65.86 26.43 30.84
N GLY A 105 -66.53 27.31 30.09
CA GLY A 105 -66.01 27.94 28.86
C GLY A 105 -64.90 29.00 28.99
N GLY A 106 -64.50 29.46 30.18
CA GLY A 106 -63.62 30.63 30.28
C GLY A 106 -62.10 30.37 30.24
N ARG A 107 -61.61 29.28 30.87
CA ARG A 107 -60.16 29.10 31.12
C ARG A 107 -59.40 28.40 29.99
N LYS A 108 -60.11 27.63 29.16
CA LYS A 108 -59.53 26.90 28.02
C LYS A 108 -59.31 27.81 26.80
N GLU A 109 -60.04 28.92 26.69
CA GLU A 109 -59.94 29.88 25.59
C GLU A 109 -58.63 30.67 25.67
N GLU A 110 -58.22 31.13 26.87
CA GLU A 110 -56.94 31.82 27.09
C GLU A 110 -55.73 30.92 26.80
N GLU A 111 -55.78 29.64 27.17
CA GLU A 111 -54.72 28.67 26.85
C GLU A 111 -54.63 28.40 25.34
N LEU A 112 -55.77 28.38 24.64
CA LEU A 112 -55.85 28.21 23.20
C LEU A 112 -55.29 29.44 22.46
N GLU A 113 -55.63 30.65 22.92
CA GLU A 113 -55.11 31.93 22.43
C GLU A 113 -53.58 31.96 22.56
N THR A 114 -53.06 31.56 23.72
CA THR A 114 -51.62 31.53 24.00
C THR A 114 -50.88 30.52 23.13
N LEU A 115 -51.47 29.34 22.87
CA LEU A 115 -50.91 28.34 21.97
C LEU A 115 -50.96 28.80 20.51
N SER A 116 -52.06 29.45 20.11
CA SER A 116 -52.21 30.03 18.77
C SER A 116 -51.13 31.08 18.50
N GLN A 117 -50.87 31.96 19.47
CA GLN A 117 -49.80 32.96 19.39
C GLN A 117 -48.40 32.32 19.22
N LYS A 118 -48.11 31.26 19.99
CA LYS A 118 -46.84 30.52 19.89
C LYS A 118 -46.66 29.82 18.54
N ILE A 119 -47.75 29.30 17.94
CA ILE A 119 -47.70 28.68 16.62
C ILE A 119 -47.33 29.72 15.55
N VAL A 120 -47.88 30.93 15.64
CA VAL A 120 -47.54 32.04 14.72
C VAL A 120 -46.07 32.41 14.85
N GLU A 121 -45.56 32.54 16.08
CA GLU A 121 -44.15 32.86 16.35
C GLU A 121 -43.20 31.79 15.79
N ILE A 122 -43.47 30.51 16.07
CA ILE A 122 -42.69 29.38 15.55
C ILE A 122 -42.73 29.35 14.01
N THR A 123 -43.87 29.69 13.40
CA THR A 123 -44.03 29.70 11.94
C THR A 123 -43.16 30.76 11.28
N GLU A 124 -43.05 31.94 11.86
CA GLU A 124 -42.18 33.01 11.35
C GLU A 124 -40.69 32.72 11.60
N GLU A 125 -40.34 32.09 12.72
CA GLU A 125 -38.97 31.63 12.97
C GLU A 125 -38.54 30.56 11.94
N ILE A 126 -39.42 29.60 11.63
CA ILE A 126 -39.19 28.59 10.59
C ILE A 126 -39.01 29.23 9.21
N LYS A 127 -39.84 30.22 8.86
CA LYS A 127 -39.67 30.96 7.59
C LYS A 127 -38.32 31.66 7.51
N THR A 128 -37.86 32.25 8.60
CA THR A 128 -36.58 32.97 8.67
C THR A 128 -35.39 32.01 8.51
N LYS A 129 -35.35 30.94 9.31
CA LYS A 129 -34.32 29.90 9.21
C LYS A 129 -34.29 29.21 7.83
N LYS A 130 -35.45 29.07 7.18
CA LYS A 130 -35.53 28.52 5.82
C LYS A 130 -34.86 29.44 4.78
N LYS A 131 -34.93 30.76 4.95
CA LYS A 131 -34.22 31.72 4.09
C LYS A 131 -32.72 31.65 4.31
N GLU A 132 -32.26 31.68 5.56
CA GLU A 132 -30.84 31.56 5.91
C GLU A 132 -30.20 30.28 5.37
N LEU A 133 -30.93 29.15 5.46
CA LEU A 133 -30.48 27.89 4.89
C LEU A 133 -30.37 27.95 3.35
N GLY A 134 -31.26 28.69 2.70
CA GLY A 134 -31.22 28.94 1.26
C GLY A 134 -29.96 29.71 0.86
N ASP A 135 -29.64 30.78 1.58
CA ASP A 135 -28.45 31.60 1.34
C ASP A 135 -27.15 30.81 1.61
N ALA A 136 -27.11 30.04 2.70
CA ALA A 136 -25.98 29.16 3.01
C ALA A 136 -25.77 28.09 1.92
N LYS A 137 -26.86 27.53 1.37
CA LYS A 137 -26.79 26.53 0.29
C LYS A 137 -26.19 27.12 -0.99
N ILE A 138 -26.50 28.37 -1.33
CA ILE A 138 -25.93 29.07 -2.49
C ILE A 138 -24.42 29.27 -2.27
N SER A 139 -24.02 29.76 -1.09
CA SER A 139 -22.60 29.95 -0.74
C SER A 139 -21.78 28.65 -0.81
N VAL A 140 -22.31 27.55 -0.25
CA VAL A 140 -21.66 26.23 -0.33
C VAL A 140 -21.52 25.76 -1.78
N SER A 141 -22.56 25.95 -2.61
CA SER A 141 -22.51 25.61 -4.03
C SER A 141 -21.39 26.34 -4.76
N ASP A 142 -21.19 27.63 -4.49
CA ASP A 142 -20.14 28.40 -5.15
C ASP A 142 -18.73 27.97 -4.70
N ASN A 143 -18.56 27.69 -3.39
CA ASN A 143 -17.32 27.11 -2.88
C ASN A 143 -17.00 25.75 -3.50
N VAL A 144 -18.01 24.90 -3.72
CA VAL A 144 -17.84 23.60 -4.40
C VAL A 144 -17.38 23.79 -5.84
N LYS A 145 -17.92 24.76 -6.58
CA LYS A 145 -17.47 25.07 -7.95
C LYS A 145 -16.00 25.49 -7.98
N GLU A 146 -15.57 26.33 -7.04
CA GLU A 146 -14.15 26.71 -6.93
C GLU A 146 -13.25 25.51 -6.62
N LEU A 147 -13.63 24.67 -5.65
CA LEU A 147 -12.91 23.45 -5.28
C LEU A 147 -12.76 22.49 -6.47
N VAL A 148 -13.82 22.32 -7.26
CA VAL A 148 -13.78 21.50 -8.49
C VAL A 148 -12.83 22.09 -9.52
N SER A 149 -12.83 23.41 -9.69
CA SER A 149 -11.88 24.12 -10.58
C SER A 149 -10.42 23.91 -10.13
N LEU A 150 -10.14 24.03 -8.84
CA LEU A 150 -8.81 23.76 -8.28
C LEU A 150 -8.38 22.30 -8.46
N ARG A 151 -9.28 21.35 -8.20
CA ARG A 151 -9.01 19.92 -8.41
C ARG A 151 -8.66 19.61 -9.87
N SER A 152 -9.39 20.19 -10.82
CA SER A 152 -9.11 20.05 -12.25
C SER A 152 -7.71 20.58 -12.62
N LYS A 153 -7.33 21.75 -12.11
CA LYS A 153 -5.97 22.31 -12.28
C LYS A 153 -4.89 21.39 -11.71
N LEU A 154 -5.10 20.85 -10.50
CA LEU A 154 -4.15 19.93 -9.87
C LEU A 154 -3.96 18.65 -10.68
N ILE A 155 -5.05 18.06 -11.18
CA ILE A 155 -4.98 16.85 -12.03
C ILE A 155 -4.15 17.13 -13.28
N LYS A 156 -4.35 18.27 -13.96
CA LYS A 156 -3.55 18.65 -15.13
C LYS A 156 -2.05 18.71 -14.81
N VAL A 157 -1.69 19.33 -13.68
CA VAL A 157 -0.28 19.40 -13.22
C VAL A 157 0.28 18.01 -12.93
N MET A 158 -0.49 17.14 -12.27
CA MET A 158 -0.07 15.78 -11.98
C MET A 158 0.09 14.92 -13.25
N SER A 159 -0.80 15.08 -14.23
CA SER A 159 -0.72 14.37 -15.51
C SER A 159 0.52 14.78 -16.29
N LYS A 160 0.83 16.08 -16.37
CA LYS A 160 2.04 16.58 -17.03
C LYS A 160 3.32 16.01 -16.41
N ARG A 161 3.41 16.00 -15.08
CA ARG A 161 4.54 15.38 -14.35
C ARG A 161 4.66 13.87 -14.62
N ARG A 162 3.56 13.17 -14.89
CA ARG A 162 3.57 11.74 -15.22
C ARG A 162 4.02 11.48 -16.65
N THR A 163 3.61 12.29 -17.63
CA THR A 163 4.11 12.19 -19.01
C THR A 163 5.59 12.46 -19.10
N ASP A 164 6.08 13.52 -18.45
CA ASP A 164 7.52 13.87 -18.45
C ASP A 164 8.39 12.74 -17.85
N LYS A 165 7.83 11.98 -16.90
CA LYS A 165 8.46 10.77 -16.33
C LYS A 165 8.38 9.54 -17.24
N CYS A 166 7.31 9.41 -18.03
CA CYS A 166 7.10 8.29 -18.95
C CYS A 166 8.06 8.39 -20.15
N ASP A 167 8.29 9.60 -20.65
CA ASP A 167 9.26 9.85 -21.72
C ASP A 167 10.69 9.51 -21.27
N GLN A 168 11.07 9.90 -20.04
CA GLN A 168 12.32 9.43 -19.41
C GLN A 168 12.40 7.90 -19.30
N MET A 169 11.29 7.22 -19.04
CA MET A 169 11.28 5.76 -18.84
C MET A 169 11.45 4.99 -20.15
N LYS A 170 10.92 5.50 -21.28
CA LYS A 170 11.15 4.93 -22.62
C LYS A 170 12.60 5.07 -23.08
N ASP A 171 13.27 6.17 -22.73
CA ASP A 171 14.70 6.34 -23.00
C ASP A 171 15.54 5.33 -22.21
N PHE A 172 15.18 5.05 -20.96
CA PHE A 172 15.82 4.02 -20.14
C PHE A 172 15.59 2.60 -20.68
N GLU A 173 14.40 2.30 -21.19
CA GLU A 173 14.07 0.98 -21.73
C GLU A 173 14.76 0.69 -23.07
N SER A 174 14.88 1.71 -23.93
CA SER A 174 15.68 1.63 -25.16
C SER A 174 17.15 1.40 -24.87
N SER A 175 17.68 2.04 -23.83
CA SER A 175 19.06 1.83 -23.39
C SER A 175 19.25 0.42 -22.81
N LYS A 176 18.30 -0.09 -22.02
CA LYS A 176 18.36 -1.46 -21.45
C LYS A 176 18.42 -2.55 -22.52
N LYS A 177 17.60 -2.45 -23.58
CA LYS A 177 17.61 -3.41 -24.70
C LYS A 177 18.95 -3.46 -25.44
N GLN A 178 19.64 -2.32 -25.53
CA GLN A 178 20.97 -2.26 -26.13
C GLN A 178 22.02 -3.02 -25.33
N TYR A 179 21.90 -3.03 -23.99
CA TYR A 179 22.80 -3.79 -23.12
C TYR A 179 22.49 -5.29 -23.11
N GLU A 180 21.21 -5.70 -23.13
CA GLU A 180 20.85 -7.12 -23.21
C GLU A 180 21.40 -7.79 -24.48
N GLY A 181 21.38 -7.11 -25.63
CA GLY A 181 21.98 -7.62 -26.88
C GLY A 181 23.50 -7.79 -26.83
N ARG A 182 24.21 -6.93 -26.07
CA ARG A 182 25.67 -7.08 -25.87
C ARG A 182 26.00 -8.19 -24.88
N VAL A 183 25.21 -8.36 -23.83
CA VAL A 183 25.42 -9.43 -22.83
C VAL A 183 25.25 -10.80 -23.47
N THR A 184 24.31 -10.98 -24.41
CA THR A 184 24.19 -12.24 -25.17
C THR A 184 25.38 -12.50 -26.08
N GLU A 185 26.02 -11.46 -26.64
CA GLU A 185 27.23 -11.59 -27.47
C GLU A 185 28.45 -11.99 -26.64
N PHE A 186 28.58 -11.45 -25.42
CA PHE A 186 29.65 -11.82 -24.48
C PHE A 186 29.49 -13.24 -23.95
N LYS A 187 28.26 -13.69 -23.68
CA LYS A 187 27.99 -15.05 -23.22
C LYS A 187 28.38 -16.11 -24.25
N SER A 188 28.19 -15.83 -25.54
CA SER A 188 28.64 -16.71 -26.63
C SER A 188 30.16 -16.74 -26.84
N LYS A 189 30.90 -15.76 -26.31
CA LYS A 189 32.38 -15.72 -26.37
C LYS A 189 33.06 -16.34 -25.13
N GLU A 190 32.33 -16.49 -24.03
CA GLU A 190 32.83 -17.07 -22.77
C GLU A 190 32.81 -18.62 -22.77
N GLU A 191 31.93 -19.26 -23.56
CA GLU A 191 31.90 -20.73 -23.71
C GLU A 191 33.08 -21.28 -24.54
N GLU A 192 33.90 -20.43 -25.15
CA GLU A 192 35.04 -20.85 -25.98
C GLU A 192 36.37 -20.94 -25.20
N PHE A 193 36.42 -20.51 -23.93
CA PHE A 193 37.66 -20.44 -23.15
C PHE A 193 37.51 -20.99 -21.72
N LYS A 194 37.50 -22.31 -21.57
CA LYS A 194 37.87 -22.97 -20.31
C LYS A 194 38.75 -24.18 -20.58
N ASP A 195 40.07 -23.99 -20.50
CA ASP A 195 40.98 -25.03 -19.99
C ASP A 195 42.30 -24.43 -19.46
N ASP A 196 42.71 -24.98 -18.30
CA ASP A 196 44.03 -24.99 -17.64
C ASP A 196 44.71 -23.75 -16.98
N GLN A 197 44.48 -23.63 -15.66
CA GLN A 197 45.44 -23.45 -14.52
C GLN A 197 46.42 -22.22 -14.48
N PRO A 198 47.17 -21.96 -13.38
CA PRO A 198 46.73 -21.36 -12.11
C PRO A 198 47.51 -20.07 -11.70
N SER A 199 47.00 -19.41 -10.65
CA SER A 199 47.42 -18.16 -9.98
C SER A 199 48.88 -18.03 -9.53
N PRO A 200 49.34 -16.78 -9.26
CA PRO A 200 50.07 -16.53 -8.01
C PRO A 200 49.63 -15.29 -7.20
N THR A 201 49.96 -15.41 -5.92
CA THR A 201 49.67 -14.63 -4.71
C THR A 201 50.14 -13.16 -4.74
N ILE A 202 49.32 -12.23 -4.23
CA ILE A 202 49.76 -10.85 -3.89
C ILE A 202 49.47 -10.53 -2.42
N ASP A 203 50.50 -9.95 -1.82
CA ASP A 203 50.75 -9.58 -0.44
C ASP A 203 49.72 -8.62 0.18
N GLY A 204 49.41 -8.88 1.44
CA GLY A 204 48.36 -8.22 2.21
C GLY A 204 48.86 -6.95 2.89
N ARG A 205 48.81 -5.81 2.19
CA ARG A 205 48.84 -4.49 2.87
C ARG A 205 48.42 -3.33 1.97
N SER A 206 47.11 -3.10 1.84
CA SER A 206 46.50 -1.76 1.74
C SER A 206 45.02 -1.87 1.43
N LEU A 207 44.16 -1.85 2.46
CA LEU A 207 42.88 -1.15 2.45
C LEU A 207 42.52 -0.84 3.91
N GLN A 208 42.80 0.39 4.35
CA GLN A 208 42.25 0.93 5.58
C GLN A 208 40.72 1.02 5.41
N LEU A 209 40.00 0.14 6.09
CA LEU A 209 38.55 0.18 6.20
C LEU A 209 38.16 1.38 7.06
N LEU A 210 37.38 2.30 6.50
CA LEU A 210 36.60 3.24 7.28
C LEU A 210 35.38 2.50 7.89
N PRO A 211 34.96 2.80 9.14
CA PRO A 211 33.80 2.15 9.74
C PRO A 211 32.53 2.70 9.10
N ILE A 212 31.80 1.87 8.35
CA ILE A 212 30.41 2.15 7.98
C ILE A 212 29.54 1.48 9.04
N GLU A 213 29.31 2.18 10.14
CA GLU A 213 28.20 1.84 11.04
C GLU A 213 26.87 2.28 10.38
N GLN A 214 25.83 1.45 10.56
CA GLN A 214 24.40 1.68 10.24
C GLN A 214 23.87 1.13 8.89
N ILE A 215 23.98 -0.18 8.68
CA ILE A 215 23.07 -0.95 7.80
C ILE A 215 22.75 -2.26 8.52
N ASP A 216 21.80 -2.28 9.46
CA ASP A 216 21.66 -3.51 10.29
C ASP A 216 20.24 -3.91 10.72
N GLU A 217 19.17 -3.36 10.16
CA GLU A 217 17.81 -3.78 10.61
C GLU A 217 16.82 -4.21 9.52
N LEU A 218 17.02 -3.85 8.24
CA LEU A 218 16.05 -4.20 7.18
C LEU A 218 16.57 -5.25 6.18
N GLU A 219 17.87 -5.30 5.92
CA GLU A 219 18.49 -6.35 5.09
C GLU A 219 18.66 -7.68 5.85
N SER A 220 18.90 -7.64 7.17
CA SER A 220 18.97 -8.85 8.00
C SER A 220 17.69 -9.67 7.91
N ARG A 221 16.51 -9.06 8.13
CA ARG A 221 15.23 -9.78 8.20
C ARG A 221 14.86 -10.50 6.90
N GLY A 222 15.16 -9.92 5.73
CA GLY A 222 14.91 -10.54 4.43
C GLY A 222 15.89 -11.66 4.10
N ASN A 223 17.15 -11.52 4.52
CA ASN A 223 18.19 -12.53 4.32
C ASN A 223 17.97 -13.75 5.22
N ASP A 224 17.47 -13.56 6.45
CA ASP A 224 17.19 -14.66 7.39
C ASP A 224 16.06 -15.57 6.90
N ILE A 225 14.99 -15.00 6.30
CA ILE A 225 13.87 -15.77 5.73
C ILE A 225 14.32 -16.56 4.51
N LEU A 226 15.14 -15.95 3.64
CA LEU A 226 15.66 -16.60 2.44
C LEU A 226 16.68 -17.69 2.79
N ALA A 227 17.53 -17.46 3.79
CA ALA A 227 18.43 -18.46 4.35
C ALA A 227 17.65 -19.64 4.95
N ASN A 228 16.57 -19.40 5.68
CA ASN A 228 15.70 -20.46 6.21
C ASN A 228 14.99 -21.26 5.09
N LEU A 229 14.50 -20.61 4.03
CA LEU A 229 13.89 -21.29 2.88
C LEU A 229 14.89 -22.19 2.12
N LEU A 230 16.14 -21.74 1.99
CA LEU A 230 17.21 -22.50 1.35
C LEU A 230 17.77 -23.61 2.25
N ALA A 231 17.86 -23.34 3.57
CA ALA A 231 18.34 -24.29 4.58
C ALA A 231 17.29 -25.37 4.94
N SER A 232 16.01 -25.14 4.63
CA SER A 232 14.91 -26.11 4.80
C SER A 232 14.93 -27.24 3.75
N SER A 233 16.13 -27.64 3.30
CA SER A 233 16.44 -28.52 2.16
C SER A 233 15.83 -29.95 2.24
N SER A 234 15.01 -30.22 3.25
CA SER A 234 14.25 -31.46 3.44
C SER A 234 12.79 -31.37 2.96
N SER A 235 12.22 -30.18 2.69
CA SER A 235 10.83 -30.02 2.25
C SER A 235 10.71 -29.16 0.99
N ASP A 236 9.66 -29.40 0.21
CA ASP A 236 9.29 -28.57 -0.93
C ASP A 236 9.03 -27.13 -0.43
N PRO A 237 9.84 -26.14 -0.84
CA PRO A 237 9.73 -24.77 -0.31
C PRO A 237 8.37 -24.14 -0.62
N SER A 238 7.69 -24.58 -1.69
CA SER A 238 6.32 -24.14 -1.98
C SER A 238 5.32 -24.74 -1.00
N LYS A 239 5.53 -25.99 -0.59
CA LYS A 239 4.70 -26.66 0.42
C LYS A 239 4.89 -26.03 1.80
N TYR A 240 6.13 -25.74 2.18
CA TYR A 240 6.45 -25.09 3.45
C TYR A 240 5.77 -23.71 3.58
N VAL A 241 5.83 -22.90 2.52
CA VAL A 241 5.14 -21.60 2.49
C VAL A 241 3.62 -21.77 2.56
N LEU A 242 3.07 -22.76 1.85
CA LEU A 242 1.64 -23.05 1.87
C LEU A 242 1.17 -23.48 3.27
N ASP A 243 1.94 -24.34 3.95
CA ASP A 243 1.64 -24.80 5.31
C ASP A 243 1.64 -23.64 6.32
N ILE A 244 2.55 -22.68 6.19
CA ILE A 244 2.60 -21.47 7.04
C ILE A 244 1.37 -20.59 6.83
N ILE A 245 0.93 -20.41 5.58
CA ILE A 245 -0.26 -19.60 5.26
C ILE A 245 -1.53 -20.30 5.77
N GLN A 246 -1.58 -21.63 5.70
CA GLN A 246 -2.72 -22.41 6.18
C GLN A 246 -2.77 -22.50 7.71
N ASN A 247 -1.62 -22.53 8.38
CA ASN A 247 -1.47 -22.71 9.82
C ASN A 247 -0.51 -21.67 10.42
N PRO A 248 -0.93 -20.39 10.54
CA PRO A 248 -0.08 -19.36 11.10
C PRO A 248 0.26 -19.66 12.56
N ILE A 249 1.54 -19.63 12.90
CA ILE A 249 2.09 -19.93 14.24
C ILE A 249 1.51 -18.97 15.31
N ILE A 250 1.10 -17.76 14.89
CA ILE A 250 0.42 -16.78 15.71
C ILE A 250 -1.04 -16.68 15.21
N PRO A 251 -2.05 -17.06 16.01
CA PRO A 251 -3.45 -16.94 15.63
C PRO A 251 -3.79 -15.46 15.43
N LEU A 252 -4.07 -15.07 14.19
CA LEU A 252 -4.60 -13.74 13.90
C LEU A 252 -5.96 -13.58 14.57
N CYS A 253 -6.20 -12.41 15.19
CA CYS A 253 -7.33 -12.10 16.06
C CYS A 253 -8.64 -12.78 15.63
N LYS A 254 -9.25 -13.51 16.58
CA LYS A 254 -10.57 -14.15 16.44
C LYS A 254 -11.65 -13.08 16.26
N GLY A 255 -11.86 -12.64 15.03
CA GLY A 255 -12.96 -11.79 14.63
C GLY A 255 -13.31 -12.09 13.18
N ASP A 256 -14.61 -12.19 12.87
CA ASP A 256 -15.13 -12.74 11.62
C ASP A 256 -14.66 -12.04 10.32
N ASN A 257 -13.94 -10.91 10.44
CA ASN A 257 -13.44 -10.09 9.35
C ASN A 257 -11.91 -9.85 9.37
N ALA A 258 -11.12 -10.63 10.12
CA ALA A 258 -9.66 -10.51 10.12
C ALA A 258 -9.07 -10.98 8.78
N ALA A 259 -8.19 -10.16 8.19
CA ALA A 259 -7.50 -10.48 6.94
C ALA A 259 -6.69 -11.78 7.12
N ILE A 260 -6.96 -12.81 6.32
CA ILE A 260 -6.32 -14.14 6.41
C ILE A 260 -4.80 -14.07 6.14
N ILE A 261 -4.29 -12.95 5.61
CA ILE A 261 -2.92 -12.75 5.12
C ILE A 261 -2.42 -11.40 5.64
N ASP A 262 -1.27 -11.41 6.33
CA ASP A 262 -0.57 -10.21 6.83
C ASP A 262 0.68 -9.87 5.98
N ASP A 263 1.38 -8.79 6.35
CA ASP A 263 2.60 -8.34 5.67
C ASP A 263 3.71 -9.42 5.65
N PHE A 264 3.77 -10.30 6.65
CA PHE A 264 4.75 -11.39 6.71
C PHE A 264 4.47 -12.48 5.67
N HIS A 265 3.20 -12.82 5.43
CA HIS A 265 2.83 -13.75 4.37
C HIS A 265 3.16 -13.20 2.98
N ILE A 266 3.05 -11.88 2.79
CA ILE A 266 3.43 -11.20 1.53
C ILE A 266 4.94 -11.28 1.33
N ASP A 267 5.72 -10.96 2.35
CA ASP A 267 7.18 -11.06 2.31
C ASP A 267 7.64 -12.50 2.00
N LEU A 268 6.96 -13.51 2.58
CA LEU A 268 7.27 -14.92 2.35
C LEU A 268 7.00 -15.36 0.91
N LEU A 269 5.87 -14.92 0.32
CA LEU A 269 5.54 -15.17 -1.08
C LEU A 269 6.51 -14.47 -2.03
N GLU A 270 6.93 -13.23 -1.73
CA GLU A 270 7.94 -12.53 -2.53
C GLU A 270 9.27 -13.31 -2.55
N GLN A 271 9.70 -13.82 -1.40
CA GLN A 271 10.91 -14.63 -1.30
C GLN A 271 10.78 -15.96 -2.05
N LEU A 272 9.62 -16.62 -2.00
CA LEU A 272 9.34 -17.82 -2.79
C LEU A 272 9.44 -17.54 -4.30
N MET A 273 8.93 -16.40 -4.77
CA MET A 273 9.04 -15.98 -6.17
C MET A 273 10.50 -15.75 -6.61
N ARG A 274 11.37 -15.29 -5.70
CA ARG A 274 12.80 -15.07 -6.00
C ARG A 274 13.55 -16.37 -6.20
N ILE A 275 13.21 -17.41 -5.44
CA ILE A 275 13.84 -18.74 -5.57
C ILE A 275 13.22 -19.59 -6.70
N SER A 276 12.05 -19.17 -7.23
CA SER A 276 11.33 -19.79 -8.36
C SER A 276 11.37 -21.33 -8.38
N PRO A 277 10.95 -22.01 -7.30
CA PRO A 277 11.14 -23.45 -7.17
C PRO A 277 10.15 -24.22 -8.04
N HIS A 278 10.47 -25.47 -8.34
CA HIS A 278 9.55 -26.36 -9.06
C HIS A 278 8.42 -26.81 -8.12
N VAL A 279 7.21 -26.29 -8.34
CA VAL A 279 6.03 -26.56 -7.50
C VAL A 279 5.40 -27.89 -7.90
N LYS A 280 5.25 -28.83 -6.98
CA LYS A 280 4.59 -30.11 -7.26
C LYS A 280 3.08 -29.92 -7.50
N PRO A 281 2.45 -30.69 -8.41
CA PRO A 281 1.03 -30.54 -8.76
C PRO A 281 0.05 -30.56 -7.57
N HIS A 282 0.29 -31.41 -6.57
CA HIS A 282 -0.57 -31.47 -5.37
C HIS A 282 -0.53 -30.18 -4.54
N VAL A 283 0.64 -29.54 -4.44
CA VAL A 283 0.80 -28.26 -3.73
C VAL A 283 0.11 -27.13 -4.50
N GLN A 284 0.08 -27.22 -5.83
CA GLN A 284 -0.63 -26.27 -6.68
C GLN A 284 -2.15 -26.37 -6.48
N GLU A 285 -2.69 -27.59 -6.44
CA GLU A 285 -4.11 -27.83 -6.21
C GLU A 285 -4.55 -27.33 -4.83
N ASP A 286 -3.74 -27.58 -3.78
CA ASP A 286 -3.99 -27.09 -2.43
C ASP A 286 -3.92 -25.55 -2.34
N ALA A 287 -2.95 -24.93 -3.02
CA ALA A 287 -2.84 -23.47 -3.11
C ALA A 287 -4.04 -22.84 -3.84
N MET A 288 -4.51 -23.50 -4.91
CA MET A 288 -5.66 -23.04 -5.69
C MET A 288 -6.97 -23.18 -4.89
N ASN A 289 -7.15 -24.29 -4.18
CA ASN A 289 -8.28 -24.49 -3.26
C ASN A 289 -8.28 -23.46 -2.12
N LEU A 290 -7.11 -23.13 -1.57
CA LEU A 290 -6.97 -22.08 -0.57
C LEU A 290 -7.34 -20.69 -1.13
N ALA A 291 -6.90 -20.38 -2.35
CA ALA A 291 -7.24 -19.13 -3.03
C ALA A 291 -8.76 -19.00 -3.24
N LEU A 292 -9.41 -20.07 -3.71
CA LEU A 292 -10.86 -20.11 -3.89
C LEU A 292 -11.61 -19.96 -2.57
N LYS A 293 -11.14 -20.61 -1.50
CA LYS A 293 -11.71 -20.47 -0.15
C LYS A 293 -11.62 -19.03 0.36
N ILE A 294 -10.50 -18.35 0.14
CA ILE A 294 -10.32 -16.93 0.48
C ILE A 294 -11.27 -16.09 -0.39
N LEU A 295 -11.30 -16.27 -1.71
CA LEU A 295 -12.17 -15.53 -2.63
C LEU A 295 -13.67 -15.66 -2.29
N SER A 296 -14.12 -16.84 -1.85
CA SER A 296 -15.51 -17.09 -1.45
C SER A 296 -15.94 -16.29 -0.20
N ARG A 297 -14.99 -15.85 0.65
CA ARG A 297 -15.25 -15.05 1.85
C ARG A 297 -15.28 -13.53 1.60
N PHE A 298 -14.81 -13.06 0.44
CA PHE A 298 -14.57 -11.62 0.19
C PHE A 298 -15.49 -10.99 -0.88
N TRP A 299 -16.70 -11.51 -1.09
CA TRP A 299 -17.65 -10.97 -2.09
C TRP A 299 -18.23 -9.57 -1.76
N VAL A 300 -17.75 -8.90 -0.72
CA VAL A 300 -18.16 -7.53 -0.39
C VAL A 300 -16.94 -6.60 -0.44
N PHE A 301 -16.85 -5.89 -1.58
CA PHE A 301 -16.17 -4.63 -1.85
C PHE A 301 -14.76 -4.36 -1.26
N CYS A 302 -13.86 -4.03 -2.18
CA CYS A 302 -12.66 -3.19 -2.03
C CYS A 302 -11.30 -3.90 -1.84
N TYR A 303 -10.88 -4.72 -2.82
CA TYR A 303 -9.48 -5.14 -2.93
C TYR A 303 -9.00 -5.31 -4.39
N PHE A 304 -9.21 -4.31 -5.23
CA PHE A 304 -8.67 -4.32 -6.60
C PHE A 304 -7.12 -4.35 -6.63
N CYS A 305 -6.44 -3.88 -5.57
CA CYS A 305 -4.98 -3.90 -5.48
C CYS A 305 -4.40 -5.24 -4.98
N GLN A 306 -5.05 -5.94 -4.05
CA GLN A 306 -4.62 -7.29 -3.66
C GLN A 306 -4.94 -8.32 -4.76
N PHE A 307 -6.03 -8.10 -5.50
CA PHE A 307 -6.41 -8.93 -6.65
C PHE A 307 -5.34 -8.91 -7.76
N MET A 308 -4.75 -7.75 -8.07
CA MET A 308 -3.66 -7.67 -9.06
C MET A 308 -2.37 -8.33 -8.58
N GLY A 309 -2.07 -8.26 -7.27
CA GLY A 309 -0.93 -8.98 -6.69
C GLY A 309 -1.08 -10.49 -6.80
N TRP A 310 -2.26 -11.01 -6.47
CA TRP A 310 -2.58 -12.44 -6.57
C TRP A 310 -2.75 -12.95 -8.00
N PHE A 311 -3.38 -12.18 -8.89
CA PHE A 311 -3.48 -12.52 -10.31
C PHE A 311 -2.09 -12.56 -10.95
N HIS A 312 -1.19 -11.65 -10.55
CA HIS A 312 0.21 -11.66 -11.00
C HIS A 312 1.04 -12.78 -10.37
N LEU A 313 0.71 -13.21 -9.14
CA LEU A 313 1.29 -14.38 -8.47
C LEU A 313 0.88 -15.69 -9.19
N LEU A 314 -0.42 -15.86 -9.47
CA LEU A 314 -0.99 -16.98 -10.22
C LEU A 314 -0.47 -17.05 -11.66
N MET A 315 -0.33 -15.91 -12.34
CA MET A 315 0.16 -15.87 -13.73
C MET A 315 1.68 -16.09 -13.86
N LYS A 316 2.46 -15.94 -12.78
CA LYS A 316 3.92 -16.12 -12.79
C LYS A 316 4.39 -17.48 -12.27
N MET A 317 3.56 -18.18 -11.50
CA MET A 317 3.72 -19.61 -11.32
C MET A 317 3.38 -20.26 -12.67
N LYS A 318 4.40 -20.63 -13.45
CA LYS A 318 4.20 -21.33 -14.72
C LYS A 318 3.39 -22.61 -14.46
N PHE A 319 2.13 -22.60 -14.88
CA PHE A 319 1.31 -23.76 -15.14
C PHE A 319 1.77 -24.44 -16.44
#